data_AF-A0A957CAN6-F1
#
_entry.id   AF-A0A957CAN6-F1
#
_cell.length_a   1.000
_cell.length_b   1.000
_cell.length_c   1.000
_cell.angle_alpha   90.00
_cell.angle_beta   90.00
_cell.angle_gamma   90.00
#
_symmetry.space_group_name_H-M   'P 1'
#
loop_
_entity.id
_entity.type
_entity.pdbx_description
1 polymer ?
#
loop_
_entity_poly.entity_id
_entity_poly.type
_entity_poly.pdbx_seq_one_letter_code
_entity_poly.pdbx_strand_id
1 'polypeptide(L)'
;MRPLKKALQEHELIVLRVMGEWYDLDLTGEDKAACVRELAEALAELDFAQEILYLGPEEAAAVQTLVQGNGRSPVATFERIHGEVRLMGPGALEREEPWFDPISAVESLWYRGYVYRGFDETAEGMIEFYYLPDELLAKLPQPEKPK
;
A
#
# COMPACT_ATOMS: atom_id res chain seq x y z
N MET A 1 -4.60 7.11 -12.35
CA MET A 1 -4.10 6.44 -11.12
C MET A 1 -4.87 7.02 -9.94
N ARG A 2 -4.82 6.37 -8.76
CA ARG A 2 -5.74 6.64 -7.65
C ARG A 2 -5.02 7.44 -6.55
N PRO A 3 -5.64 8.50 -6.01
CA PRO A 3 -5.04 9.33 -4.97
C PRO A 3 -4.97 8.57 -3.64
N LEU A 4 -3.89 8.81 -2.89
CA LEU A 4 -3.60 8.16 -1.61
C LEU A 4 -4.75 8.26 -0.63
N LYS A 5 -5.36 9.45 -0.49
CA LYS A 5 -6.48 9.66 0.44
C LYS A 5 -7.65 8.72 0.15
N LYS A 6 -7.95 8.46 -1.13
CA LYS A 6 -9.02 7.54 -1.52
C LYS A 6 -8.62 6.09 -1.20
N ALA A 7 -7.36 5.75 -1.42
CA ALA A 7 -6.83 4.43 -1.08
C ALA A 7 -6.97 4.14 0.42
N LEU A 8 -6.61 5.09 1.28
CA LEU A 8 -6.78 5.01 2.73
C LEU A 8 -8.26 4.88 3.15
N GLN A 9 -9.18 5.57 2.48
CA GLN A 9 -10.62 5.46 2.79
C GLN A 9 -11.18 4.05 2.60
N GLU A 10 -10.58 3.25 1.72
CA GLU A 10 -11.02 1.90 1.40
C GLU A 10 -10.60 0.88 2.49
N HIS A 11 -9.69 1.23 3.41
CA HIS A 11 -9.23 0.34 4.49
C HIS A 11 -10.14 0.30 5.71
N GLU A 12 -10.04 -0.79 6.47
CA GLU A 12 -10.63 -0.89 7.81
C GLU A 12 -9.94 0.06 8.79
N LEU A 13 -10.68 0.56 9.79
CA LEU A 13 -10.13 1.50 10.79
C LEU A 13 -8.92 0.93 11.53
N ILE A 14 -8.94 -0.36 11.84
CA ILE A 14 -7.80 -1.02 12.49
C ILE A 14 -6.54 -0.99 11.61
N VAL A 15 -6.69 -1.17 10.30
CA VAL A 15 -5.56 -1.11 9.37
C VAL A 15 -4.98 0.30 9.32
N LEU A 16 -5.83 1.33 9.34
CA LEU A 16 -5.37 2.72 9.41
C LEU A 16 -4.61 3.01 10.71
N ARG A 17 -5.11 2.52 11.85
CA ARG A 17 -4.38 2.67 13.12
C ARG A 17 -3.02 1.98 13.09
N VAL A 18 -2.96 0.76 12.56
CA VAL A 18 -1.71 0.02 12.35
C VAL A 18 -0.75 0.79 11.44
N MET A 19 -1.24 1.38 10.34
CA MET A 19 -0.42 2.26 9.51
C MET A 19 0.11 3.45 10.31
N GLY A 20 -0.70 4.03 11.19
CA GLY A 20 -0.33 5.18 12.03
C GLY A 20 0.87 4.90 12.93
N GLU A 21 0.95 3.70 13.51
CA GLU A 21 2.07 3.28 14.36
C GLU A 21 3.43 3.32 13.63
N TRP A 22 3.45 3.04 12.32
CA TRP A 22 4.67 3.12 11.51
C TRP A 22 5.20 4.56 11.34
N TYR A 23 4.33 5.55 11.54
CA TYR A 23 4.64 6.97 11.37
C TYR A 23 4.56 7.75 12.70
N ASP A 24 4.64 7.05 13.83
CA ASP A 24 4.54 7.61 15.18
C ASP A 24 3.25 8.46 15.40
N LEU A 25 2.16 8.10 14.72
CA LEU A 25 0.85 8.75 14.86
C LEU A 25 0.00 8.01 15.89
N ASP A 26 -0.35 8.67 17.00
CA ASP A 26 -1.34 8.14 17.94
C ASP A 26 -2.75 8.37 17.40
N LEU A 27 -3.28 7.35 16.73
CA LEU A 27 -4.64 7.33 16.17
C LEU A 27 -5.65 6.63 17.10
N THR A 28 -5.31 6.48 18.38
CA THR A 28 -6.15 5.82 19.36
C THR A 28 -7.41 6.64 19.63
N GLY A 29 -8.58 6.01 19.49
CA GLY A 29 -9.86 6.68 19.74
C GLY A 29 -10.33 7.60 18.60
N GLU A 30 -9.48 7.88 17.62
CA GLU A 30 -9.85 8.66 16.43
C GLU A 30 -10.85 7.92 15.55
N ASP A 31 -11.70 8.69 14.86
CA ASP A 31 -12.61 8.16 13.85
C ASP A 31 -11.89 7.91 12.51
N LYS A 32 -12.54 7.14 11.63
CA LYS A 32 -11.95 6.77 10.34
C LYS A 32 -11.59 7.99 9.47
N ALA A 33 -12.37 9.07 9.52
CA ALA A 33 -12.11 10.24 8.71
C ALA A 33 -10.87 11.01 9.20
N ALA A 34 -10.70 11.11 10.53
CA ALA A 34 -9.51 11.67 11.16
C ALA A 34 -8.26 10.85 10.82
N CYS A 35 -8.29 9.52 11.01
CA CYS A 35 -7.17 8.63 10.67
C CYS A 35 -6.74 8.77 9.21
N VAL A 36 -7.69 8.77 8.26
CA VAL A 36 -7.41 8.94 6.83
C VAL A 36 -6.71 10.27 6.55
N ARG A 37 -7.17 11.36 7.18
CA ARG A 37 -6.59 12.69 6.97
C ARG A 37 -5.15 12.72 7.46
N GLU A 38 -4.90 12.27 8.69
CA GLU A 38 -3.59 12.34 9.32
C GLU A 38 -2.57 11.44 8.62
N LEU A 39 -2.97 10.23 8.24
CA LEU A 39 -2.13 9.35 7.42
C LEU A 39 -1.84 9.93 6.04
N ALA A 40 -2.84 10.52 5.37
CA ALA A 40 -2.63 11.14 4.07
C ALA A 40 -1.64 12.30 4.15
N GLU A 41 -1.71 13.10 5.22
CA GLU A 41 -0.75 14.19 5.47
C GLU A 41 0.66 13.65 5.74
N ALA A 42 0.80 12.65 6.63
CA ALA A 42 2.10 12.06 6.96
C ALA A 42 2.78 11.40 5.75
N LEU A 43 2.05 10.56 5.02
CA LEU A 43 2.54 9.89 3.81
C LEU A 43 2.82 10.86 2.65
N ALA A 44 2.11 11.99 2.58
CA ALA A 44 2.37 13.02 1.58
C ALA A 44 3.67 13.79 1.87
N GLU A 45 4.05 13.96 3.13
CA GLU A 45 5.31 14.61 3.53
C GLU A 45 6.50 13.63 3.61
N LEU A 46 6.23 12.33 3.63
CA LEU A 46 7.24 11.27 3.69
C LEU A 46 8.31 11.41 2.60
N ASP A 47 9.59 11.29 2.98
CA ASP A 47 10.68 11.09 2.02
C ASP A 47 10.70 9.64 1.55
N PHE A 48 9.73 9.32 0.69
CA PHE A 48 9.51 7.94 0.26
C PHE A 48 10.73 7.34 -0.46
N ALA A 49 11.55 8.16 -1.12
CA ALA A 49 12.78 7.70 -1.76
C ALA A 49 13.83 7.23 -0.74
N GLN A 50 13.89 7.87 0.42
CA GLN A 50 14.73 7.43 1.53
C GLN A 50 14.15 6.19 2.22
N GLU A 51 12.83 6.15 2.44
CA GLU A 51 12.15 5.01 3.09
C GLU A 51 12.38 3.69 2.35
N ILE A 52 12.31 3.70 1.01
CA ILE A 52 12.51 2.48 0.22
C ILE A 52 13.93 1.89 0.38
N LEU A 53 14.92 2.67 0.83
CA LEU A 53 16.28 2.18 1.07
C LEU A 53 16.39 1.30 2.32
N TYR A 54 15.44 1.42 3.24
CA TYR A 54 15.38 0.63 4.47
C TYR A 54 14.52 -0.63 4.33
N LEU A 55 13.88 -0.82 3.18
CA LEU A 55 13.09 -2.02 2.90
C LEU A 55 13.96 -3.26 2.77
N GLY A 56 13.40 -4.40 3.15
CA GLY A 56 13.99 -5.70 2.85
C GLY A 56 14.04 -5.96 1.34
N PRO A 57 14.86 -6.91 0.87
CA PRO A 57 15.07 -7.16 -0.55
C PRO A 57 13.78 -7.55 -1.30
N GLU A 58 12.89 -8.31 -0.67
CA GLU A 58 11.62 -8.74 -1.28
C GLU A 58 10.62 -7.58 -1.40
N GLU A 59 10.55 -6.73 -0.37
CA GLU A 59 9.69 -5.54 -0.35
C GLU A 59 10.16 -4.51 -1.38
N ALA A 60 11.47 -4.26 -1.46
CA ALA A 60 12.06 -3.40 -2.48
C ALA A 60 11.78 -3.92 -3.91
N ALA A 61 11.84 -5.24 -4.12
CA ALA A 61 11.50 -5.85 -5.40
C ALA A 61 10.02 -5.68 -5.78
N ALA A 62 9.11 -5.77 -4.81
CA ALA A 62 7.68 -5.52 -5.00
C ALA A 62 7.42 -4.06 -5.39
N VAL A 63 8.02 -3.09 -4.69
CA VAL A 63 7.94 -1.66 -5.05
C VAL A 63 8.51 -1.41 -6.45
N GLN A 64 9.68 -1.97 -6.77
CA GLN A 64 10.29 -1.82 -8.09
C GLN A 64 9.40 -2.36 -9.21
N THR A 65 8.72 -3.48 -8.98
CA THR A 65 7.77 -4.05 -9.95
C THR A 65 6.61 -3.09 -10.22
N LEU A 66 6.07 -2.42 -9.19
CA LEU A 66 5.03 -1.41 -9.38
C LEU A 66 5.57 -0.19 -10.12
N VAL A 67 6.77 0.30 -9.80
CA VAL A 67 7.40 1.43 -10.49
C VAL A 67 7.59 1.13 -11.98
N GLN A 68 8.10 -0.05 -12.33
CA GLN A 68 8.25 -0.49 -13.72
C GLN A 68 6.90 -0.64 -14.44
N GLY A 69 5.85 -1.02 -13.72
CA GLY A 69 4.46 -1.06 -14.18
C GLY A 69 3.76 0.31 -14.20
N ASN A 70 4.52 1.41 -14.11
CA ASN A 70 4.01 2.78 -14.06
C ASN A 70 3.00 2.99 -12.90
N GLY A 71 3.33 2.41 -11.74
CA GLY A 71 2.57 2.50 -10.50
C GLY A 71 1.60 1.34 -10.25
N ARG A 72 1.48 0.34 -11.12
CA ARG A 72 0.50 -0.75 -10.94
C ARG A 72 0.90 -2.08 -11.57
N SER A 73 0.32 -3.17 -11.06
CA SER A 73 0.46 -4.52 -11.62
C SER A 73 -0.80 -5.37 -11.38
N PRO A 74 -1.24 -6.20 -12.34
CA PRO A 74 -2.36 -7.12 -12.13
C PRO A 74 -2.13 -8.04 -10.93
N VAL A 75 -3.14 -8.20 -10.06
CA VAL A 75 -3.05 -8.99 -8.81
C VAL A 75 -2.47 -10.38 -9.08
N ALA A 76 -3.02 -11.12 -10.05
CA ALA A 76 -2.59 -12.49 -10.34
C ALA A 76 -1.11 -12.61 -10.72
N THR A 77 -0.54 -11.59 -11.38
CA THR A 77 0.88 -11.59 -11.76
C THR A 77 1.74 -11.15 -10.59
N PHE A 78 1.28 -10.15 -9.84
CA PHE A 78 2.01 -9.59 -8.71
C PHE A 78 2.13 -10.59 -7.55
N GLU A 79 1.04 -11.25 -7.16
CA GLU A 79 1.03 -12.19 -6.03
C GLU A 79 1.85 -13.45 -6.31
N ARG A 80 1.91 -13.88 -7.58
CA ARG A 80 2.75 -15.02 -7.98
C ARG A 80 4.24 -14.76 -7.74
N ILE A 81 4.67 -13.50 -7.72
CA ILE A 81 6.08 -13.11 -7.56
C ILE A 81 6.37 -12.65 -6.14
N HIS A 82 5.48 -11.82 -5.57
CA HIS A 82 5.73 -11.10 -4.32
C HIS A 82 4.90 -11.61 -3.14
N GLY A 83 4.01 -12.58 -3.39
CA GLY A 83 3.05 -13.11 -2.42
C GLY A 83 1.78 -12.26 -2.27
N GLU A 84 0.83 -12.75 -1.48
CA GLU A 84 -0.51 -12.19 -1.36
C GLU A 84 -0.71 -11.41 -0.05
N VAL A 85 -1.78 -10.63 0.02
CA VAL A 85 -2.27 -10.00 1.27
C VAL A 85 -3.45 -10.81 1.79
N ARG A 86 -3.40 -11.25 3.06
CA ARG A 86 -4.55 -11.91 3.69
C ARG A 86 -5.63 -10.86 3.97
N LEU A 87 -6.68 -10.85 3.16
CA LEU A 87 -7.81 -9.95 3.35
C LEU A 87 -8.68 -10.45 4.51
N MET A 88 -8.61 -9.74 5.63
CA MET A 88 -9.28 -10.10 6.88
C MET A 88 -10.28 -9.01 7.29
N GLY A 89 -11.41 -9.41 7.88
CA GLY A 89 -12.34 -8.48 8.51
C GLY A 89 -11.81 -7.97 9.87
N PRO A 90 -12.40 -6.88 10.42
CA PRO A 90 -11.88 -6.21 11.64
C PRO A 90 -11.63 -7.16 12.82
N GLY A 91 -12.60 -8.02 13.14
CA GLY A 91 -12.46 -8.94 14.27
C GLY A 91 -11.41 -10.03 14.06
N ALA A 92 -11.03 -10.37 12.81
CA ALA A 92 -9.93 -11.29 12.54
C ALA A 92 -8.58 -10.56 12.64
N LEU A 93 -8.49 -9.34 12.11
CA LEU A 93 -7.33 -8.47 12.25
C LEU A 93 -6.94 -8.24 13.72
N GLU A 94 -7.92 -7.98 14.59
CA GLU A 94 -7.70 -7.81 16.04
C GLU A 94 -7.14 -9.05 16.75
N ARG A 95 -7.46 -10.26 16.25
CA ARG A 95 -7.02 -11.51 16.88
C ARG A 95 -5.69 -12.02 16.35
N GLU A 96 -5.49 -11.85 15.05
CA GLU A 96 -4.38 -12.48 14.33
C GLU A 96 -3.21 -11.51 14.14
N GLU A 97 -3.46 -10.20 14.21
CA GLU A 97 -2.46 -9.13 14.12
C GLU A 97 -1.41 -9.39 13.01
N PRO A 98 -1.85 -9.64 11.76
CA PRO A 98 -0.99 -10.13 10.68
C PRO A 98 0.15 -9.19 10.29
N TRP A 99 0.13 -7.94 10.76
CA TRP A 99 1.23 -6.99 10.60
C TRP A 99 2.48 -7.34 11.42
N PHE A 100 2.37 -8.17 12.47
CA PHE A 100 3.54 -8.65 13.23
C PHE A 100 4.25 -9.82 12.56
N ASP A 101 3.53 -10.60 11.76
CA ASP A 101 4.09 -11.74 11.00
C ASP A 101 3.43 -11.79 9.60
N PRO A 102 3.80 -10.86 8.71
CA PRO A 102 3.26 -10.83 7.36
C PRO A 102 3.74 -12.05 6.57
N ILE A 103 2.84 -12.68 5.81
CA ILE A 103 3.16 -13.88 5.02
C ILE A 103 3.87 -13.54 3.69
N SER A 104 3.94 -12.26 3.34
CA SER A 104 4.51 -11.81 2.08
C SER A 104 5.05 -10.38 2.15
N ALA A 105 5.91 -10.04 1.19
CA ALA A 105 6.40 -8.69 0.99
C ALA A 105 5.24 -7.71 0.70
N VAL A 106 4.23 -8.14 -0.06
CA VAL A 106 3.06 -7.31 -0.37
C VAL A 106 2.25 -7.02 0.88
N GLU A 107 2.07 -8.00 1.76
CA GLU A 107 1.33 -7.83 3.01
C GLU A 107 2.06 -6.89 3.99
N SER A 108 3.39 -7.00 4.07
CA SER A 108 4.19 -6.04 4.82
C SER A 108 3.99 -4.61 4.31
N LEU A 109 4.10 -4.41 2.99
CA LEU A 109 3.92 -3.10 2.35
C LEU A 109 2.48 -2.58 2.46
N TRP A 110 1.49 -3.46 2.52
CA TRP A 110 0.09 -3.12 2.75
C TRP A 110 -0.10 -2.47 4.13
N TYR A 111 0.45 -3.08 5.18
CA TYR A 111 0.34 -2.52 6.54
C TYR A 111 1.21 -1.28 6.78
N ARG A 112 2.23 -1.03 5.93
CA ARG A 112 2.95 0.25 5.90
C ARG A 112 2.23 1.36 5.14
N GLY A 113 1.17 1.05 4.36
CA GLY A 113 0.48 2.06 3.55
C GLY A 113 1.21 2.42 2.25
N TYR A 114 1.98 1.49 1.68
CA TYR A 114 2.67 1.71 0.41
C TYR A 114 1.97 1.03 -0.77
N VAL A 115 1.25 -0.06 -0.54
CA VAL A 115 0.60 -0.85 -1.60
C VAL A 115 -0.88 -1.03 -1.31
N TYR A 116 -1.69 -0.83 -2.35
CA TYR A 116 -3.15 -0.85 -2.27
C TYR A 116 -3.76 -1.68 -3.40
N ARG A 117 -5.01 -2.12 -3.24
CA ARG A 117 -5.77 -2.84 -4.28
C ARG A 117 -6.79 -1.93 -4.93
N GLY A 118 -6.87 -2.00 -6.24
CA GLY A 118 -7.82 -1.25 -7.04
C GLY A 118 -8.40 -2.11 -8.15
N PHE A 119 -9.43 -1.58 -8.78
CA PHE A 119 -10.11 -2.22 -9.91
C PHE A 119 -10.11 -1.27 -11.11
N ASP A 120 -9.90 -1.82 -12.31
CA ASP A 120 -9.98 -1.09 -13.58
C ASP A 120 -10.83 -1.86 -14.59
N GLU A 121 -11.57 -1.13 -15.42
CA GLU A 121 -12.34 -1.72 -16.52
C GLU A 121 -11.42 -1.91 -17.73
N THR A 122 -11.40 -3.13 -18.25
CA THR A 122 -10.69 -3.48 -19.50
C THR A 122 -11.67 -4.03 -20.53
N ALA A 123 -11.21 -4.19 -21.77
CA ALA A 123 -12.00 -4.84 -22.82
C ALA A 123 -12.46 -6.26 -22.46
N GLU A 124 -11.77 -6.93 -21.53
CA GLU A 124 -12.01 -8.30 -21.10
C GLU A 124 -12.81 -8.36 -19.78
N GLY A 125 -13.12 -7.21 -19.18
CA GLY A 125 -13.86 -7.08 -17.92
C GLY A 125 -13.13 -6.29 -16.85
N MET A 126 -13.71 -6.26 -15.65
CA MET A 126 -13.13 -5.63 -14.48
C MET A 126 -11.96 -6.48 -13.97
N ILE A 127 -10.77 -5.89 -13.89
CA ILE A 127 -9.58 -6.57 -13.35
C ILE A 127 -9.11 -5.88 -12.07
N GLU A 128 -8.48 -6.68 -11.21
CA GLU A 128 -7.84 -6.18 -10.00
C GLU A 128 -6.35 -5.93 -10.21
N PHE A 129 -5.86 -4.86 -9.61
CA PHE A 129 -4.45 -4.50 -9.62
C PHE A 129 -3.98 -4.08 -8.22
N TYR A 130 -2.75 -4.43 -7.89
CA TYR A 130 -2.01 -3.71 -6.86
C TYR A 130 -1.47 -2.42 -7.46
N TYR A 131 -1.45 -1.36 -6.65
CA TYR A 131 -0.88 -0.08 -7.05
C TYR A 131 -0.15 0.63 -5.91
N LEU A 132 0.80 1.46 -6.34
CA LEU A 132 1.43 2.52 -5.55
C LEU A 132 0.65 3.83 -5.82
N PRO A 133 0.17 4.55 -4.80
CA PRO A 133 -0.55 5.81 -4.99
C PRO A 133 0.29 6.87 -5.70
N ASP A 134 -0.39 7.79 -6.40
CA ASP A 134 0.26 8.83 -7.22
C ASP A 134 1.25 9.68 -6.43
N GLU A 135 0.89 10.03 -5.21
CA GLU A 135 1.67 10.87 -4.30
C GLU A 135 3.00 10.19 -3.90
N LEU A 136 2.99 8.87 -3.70
CA LEU A 136 4.19 8.10 -3.39
C LEU A 136 5.01 7.83 -4.65
N LEU A 137 4.37 7.47 -5.76
CA LEU A 137 5.09 7.22 -7.01
C LEU A 137 5.81 8.48 -7.50
N ALA A 138 5.21 9.66 -7.38
CA ALA A 138 5.80 10.93 -7.81
C ALA A 138 7.10 11.27 -7.08
N LYS A 139 7.36 10.68 -5.91
CA LYS A 139 8.58 10.83 -5.13
C LYS A 139 9.71 9.92 -5.59
N LEU A 140 9.43 8.95 -6.47
CA LEU A 140 10.41 8.00 -6.98
C LEU A 140 10.92 8.37 -8.38
N PRO A 141 12.16 7.97 -8.73
CA PRO A 141 12.65 8.05 -10.09
C PRO A 141 11.72 7.26 -11.02
N GLN A 142 11.19 7.94 -12.04
CA GLN A 142 10.35 7.27 -13.04
C GLN A 142 11.23 6.47 -14.00
N PRO A 143 10.81 5.27 -14.41
CA PRO A 143 11.52 4.54 -15.46
C PRO A 143 11.51 5.39 -16.74
N GLU A 144 12.66 5.49 -17.42
CA GLU A 144 12.70 6.09 -18.75
C GLU A 144 11.68 5.37 -19.64
N LYS A 145 10.72 6.13 -20.19
CA LYS A 145 9.81 5.57 -21.19
C LYS A 145 10.66 5.09 -22.37
N PRO A 146 10.61 3.81 -22.76
CA PRO A 146 11.29 3.38 -23.99
C PRO A 146 10.73 4.20 -25.16
N LYS A 147 11.62 4.79 -25.96
CA LYS A 147 11.30 5.55 -27.16
C LYS A 147 10.63 4.70 -28.23
#